data_AF-A0A920MVB4-F1
#
_entry.id   AF-A0A920MVB4-F1
#
_cell.length_a   1.000
_cell.length_b   1.000
_cell.length_c   1.000
_cell.angle_alpha   90.00
_cell.angle_beta   90.00
_cell.angle_gamma   90.00
#
_symmetry.space_group_name_H-M   'P 1'
#
loop_
_entity.id
_entity.type
_entity.pdbx_description
1 polymer ?
#
loop_
_entity_poly.entity_id
_entity_poly.type
_entity_poly.pdbx_seq_one_letter_code
_entity_poly.pdbx_strand_id
1 'polypeptide(L)'
;MFQDIGLMILSIIILIMISVPPILFLVWYIFDKRQSQHSVLRNFPILGRVRYFLEMLGPELRQYMFDSDDEGKPFSRSDFSNIVVQGKYLKTVIAFGSNEILITGFYIRNSIFPNKKRK
;
A
#
# COMPACT_ATOMS: atom_id res chain seq x y z
N MET A 1 43.92 -3.50 24.72
CA MET A 1 42.82 -3.08 25.62
C MET A 1 41.77 -2.26 24.90
N PHE A 2 42.04 -1.02 24.46
CA PHE A 2 41.03 -0.21 23.74
C PHE A 2 40.58 -0.80 22.39
N GLN A 3 41.49 -1.44 21.65
CA GLN A 3 41.17 -2.13 20.40
C GLN A 3 40.28 -3.37 20.63
N ASP A 4 40.57 -4.15 21.67
CA ASP A 4 39.78 -5.35 22.03
C ASP A 4 38.36 -4.97 22.46
N ILE A 5 38.23 -3.89 23.23
CA ILE A 5 36.93 -3.33 23.63
C ILE A 5 36.14 -2.86 22.39
N GLY A 6 36.80 -2.19 21.44
CA GLY A 6 36.18 -1.77 20.19
C GLY A 6 35.66 -2.94 19.35
N LEU A 7 36.46 -4.00 19.22
CA LEU A 7 36.07 -5.23 18.51
C LEU A 7 34.92 -5.97 19.22
N MET A 8 34.91 -5.99 20.56
CA MET A 8 33.83 -6.58 21.34
C MET A 8 32.50 -5.82 21.12
N ILE A 9 32.52 -4.49 21.13
CA ILE A 9 31.32 -3.69 20.88
C ILE A 9 30.81 -3.90 19.44
N LEU A 10 31.70 -3.90 18.46
CA LEU A 10 31.35 -4.11 17.06
C LEU A 10 30.71 -5.50 16.83
N SER A 11 31.28 -6.55 17.43
CA SER A 11 30.74 -7.91 17.30
C SER A 11 29.37 -8.07 17.95
N ILE A 12 29.12 -7.42 19.08
CA ILE A 12 27.80 -7.39 19.72
C ILE A 12 26.77 -6.66 18.84
N ILE A 13 27.13 -5.52 18.26
CA ILE A 13 26.24 -4.77 17.35
C ILE A 13 25.86 -5.63 16.14
N ILE A 14 26.85 -6.29 15.53
CA ILE A 14 26.63 -7.19 14.39
C ILE A 14 25.72 -8.35 14.78
N LEU A 15 25.96 -8.97 15.95
CA LEU A 15 25.14 -10.06 16.45
C LEU A 15 23.68 -9.62 16.64
N ILE A 16 23.44 -8.44 17.22
CA ILE A 16 22.10 -7.88 17.40
C ILE A 16 21.44 -7.62 16.05
N MET A 17 22.15 -6.99 15.11
CA MET A 17 21.62 -6.70 13.77
C MET A 17 21.24 -7.96 12.98
N ILE A 18 21.96 -9.06 13.18
CA ILE A 18 21.65 -10.33 12.52
C ILE A 18 20.54 -11.10 13.25
N SER A 19 20.51 -11.06 14.58
CA SER A 19 19.58 -11.88 15.37
C SER A 19 18.20 -11.25 15.56
N VAL A 20 18.09 -9.93 15.62
CA VAL A 20 16.81 -9.24 15.87
C VAL A 20 15.79 -9.44 14.73
N PRO A 21 16.13 -9.26 13.43
CA PRO A 21 15.18 -9.46 12.34
C PRO A 21 14.53 -10.85 12.31
N PRO A 22 15.26 -11.98 12.39
CA PRO A 22 14.63 -13.31 12.35
C PRO A 22 13.75 -13.57 13.57
N ILE A 23 14.10 -13.04 14.75
CA ILE A 23 13.24 -13.13 15.94
C ILE A 23 11.92 -12.39 15.70
N LEU A 24 11.96 -11.17 15.15
CA LEU A 24 10.76 -10.41 14.80
C LEU A 24 9.89 -11.14 13.77
N PHE A 25 10.49 -11.69 12.71
CA PHE A 25 9.77 -12.48 11.71
C PHE A 25 9.12 -13.72 12.32
N LEU A 26 9.78 -14.39 13.26
CA LEU A 26 9.24 -15.56 13.94
C LEU A 26 8.06 -15.21 14.85
N VAL A 27 8.14 -14.09 15.59
CA VAL A 27 7.02 -13.57 16.39
C VAL A 27 5.82 -13.24 15.51
N TRP A 28 6.03 -12.52 14.40
CA TRP A 28 4.96 -12.22 13.44
C TRP A 28 4.36 -13.47 12.82
N TYR A 29 5.19 -14.44 12.45
CA TYR A 29 4.72 -15.71 11.90
C TYR A 29 3.76 -16.44 12.86
N ILE A 30 4.10 -16.51 14.14
CA ILE A 30 3.27 -17.15 15.16
C ILE A 30 1.97 -16.37 15.36
N PHE A 31 2.05 -15.03 15.42
CA PHE A 31 0.88 -14.17 15.59
C PHE A 31 -0.09 -14.31 14.39
N ASP A 32 0.45 -14.28 13.18
CA ASP A 32 -0.35 -14.36 11.95
C ASP A 32 -0.99 -15.71 11.73
N LYS A 33 -0.32 -16.80 12.12
CA LYS A 33 -0.95 -18.13 12.08
C LYS A 33 -2.11 -18.28 13.05
N ARG A 34 -2.11 -17.53 14.15
CA ARG A 34 -3.13 -17.62 15.21
C ARG A 34 -4.35 -16.74 14.97
N GLN A 35 -4.24 -15.69 14.15
CA GLN A 35 -5.41 -14.86 13.82
C GLN A 35 -6.41 -15.59 12.91
N SER A 36 -7.70 -15.34 13.13
CA SER A 36 -8.80 -15.89 12.33
C SER A 36 -9.39 -14.90 11.31
N GLN A 37 -9.04 -13.62 11.41
CA GLN A 37 -9.68 -12.54 10.63
C GLN A 37 -9.20 -12.45 9.18
N HIS A 38 -7.92 -12.74 8.92
CA HIS A 38 -7.32 -12.60 7.60
C HIS A 38 -6.76 -13.93 7.07
N SER A 39 -7.54 -14.62 6.23
CA SER A 39 -7.18 -15.92 5.65
C SER A 39 -5.86 -15.92 4.90
N VAL A 40 -5.51 -14.82 4.22
CA VAL A 40 -4.23 -14.69 3.48
C VAL A 40 -3.05 -14.63 4.44
N LEU A 41 -3.12 -13.82 5.50
CA LEU A 41 -2.07 -13.74 6.52
C LEU A 41 -1.92 -15.06 7.29
N ARG A 42 -3.03 -15.77 7.53
CA ARG A 42 -2.98 -17.08 8.20
C ARG A 42 -2.26 -18.14 7.37
N ASN A 43 -2.55 -18.20 6.07
CA ASN A 43 -1.98 -19.21 5.16
C ASN A 43 -0.55 -18.83 4.72
N PHE A 44 -0.29 -17.54 4.55
CA PHE A 44 0.96 -16.98 4.05
C PHE A 44 1.39 -15.78 4.89
N PRO A 45 1.85 -15.97 6.15
CA PRO A 45 2.11 -14.87 7.09
C PRO A 45 3.16 -13.86 6.59
N ILE A 46 4.29 -14.35 6.08
CA ILE A 46 5.37 -13.48 5.60
C ILE A 46 5.01 -12.85 4.24
N LEU A 47 4.61 -13.68 3.27
CA LEU A 47 4.27 -13.19 1.92
C LEU A 47 3.03 -12.29 1.92
N GLY A 48 2.07 -12.56 2.80
CA GLY A 48 0.89 -11.72 3.00
C GLY A 48 1.27 -10.35 3.53
N ARG A 49 2.15 -10.25 4.53
CA ARG A 49 2.65 -8.95 5.00
C ARG A 49 3.39 -8.17 3.91
N VAL A 50 4.26 -8.83 3.15
CA VAL A 50 4.96 -8.21 2.01
C VAL A 50 3.94 -7.70 0.97
N ARG A 51 2.94 -8.51 0.63
CA ARG A 51 1.86 -8.12 -0.27
C ARG A 51 1.15 -6.85 0.22
N TYR A 52 0.69 -6.84 1.47
CA TYR A 52 -0.05 -5.69 2.02
C TYR A 52 0.83 -4.44 2.16
N PHE A 53 2.12 -4.61 2.45
CA PHE A 53 3.09 -3.52 2.46
C PHE A 53 3.24 -2.90 1.05
N LEU A 54 3.39 -3.73 0.02
CA LEU A 54 3.45 -3.24 -1.36
C LEU A 54 2.12 -2.65 -1.83
N GLU A 55 1.00 -3.20 -1.39
CA GLU A 55 -0.33 -2.65 -1.67
C GLU A 55 -0.50 -1.25 -1.07
N MET A 56 0.05 -1.02 0.13
CA MET A 56 0.07 0.29 0.77
C MET A 56 0.97 1.30 0.05
N LEU A 57 2.11 0.86 -0.49
CA LEU A 57 3.00 1.71 -1.30
C LEU A 57 2.48 1.94 -2.73
N GLY A 58 1.58 1.09 -3.19
CA GLY A 58 1.04 1.11 -4.54
C GLY A 58 0.53 2.48 -5.01
N PRO A 59 -0.29 3.21 -4.24
CA PRO A 59 -0.81 4.53 -4.64
C PRO A 59 0.27 5.53 -5.00
N GLU A 60 1.32 5.64 -4.17
CA GLU A 60 2.43 6.57 -4.39
C GLU A 60 3.22 6.22 -5.66
N LEU A 61 3.47 4.93 -5.88
CA LEU A 61 4.18 4.47 -7.07
C LEU A 61 3.41 4.78 -8.36
N ARG A 62 2.06 4.73 -8.32
CA ARG A 62 1.23 5.01 -9.49
C ARG A 62 1.26 6.47 -9.92
N GLN A 63 1.51 7.40 -9.01
CA GLN A 63 1.59 8.81 -9.37
C GLN A 63 2.77 9.12 -10.31
N TYR A 64 3.83 8.31 -10.28
CA TYR A 64 5.07 8.60 -11.01
C TYR A 64 5.50 7.54 -12.02
N MET A 65 5.15 6.27 -11.80
CA MET A 65 5.69 5.15 -12.57
C MET A 65 4.67 4.38 -13.41
N PHE A 66 3.37 4.58 -13.17
CA PHE A 66 2.30 3.81 -13.83
C PHE A 66 1.17 4.73 -14.31
N ASP A 67 0.25 4.15 -15.08
CA ASP A 67 -0.96 4.83 -15.55
C ASP A 67 -1.84 5.30 -14.39
N SER A 68 -2.57 6.40 -14.61
CA SER A 68 -3.48 6.95 -13.61
C SER A 68 -4.67 6.00 -13.35
N ASP A 69 -5.32 6.13 -12.19
CA ASP A 69 -6.39 5.21 -11.76
C ASP A 69 -7.59 5.13 -12.74
N ASP A 70 -7.72 6.10 -13.65
CA ASP A 70 -8.79 6.24 -14.65
C ASP A 70 -8.40 5.79 -16.07
N GLU A 71 -7.12 5.52 -16.35
CA GLU A 71 -6.62 5.24 -17.71
C GLU A 71 -6.65 3.75 -18.09
N GLY A 72 -6.85 2.85 -17.11
CA GLY A 72 -6.87 1.40 -17.32
C GLY A 72 -7.96 0.94 -18.31
N LYS A 73 -7.61 -0.02 -19.19
CA LYS A 73 -8.53 -0.67 -20.14
C LYS A 73 -8.59 -2.18 -19.92
N PRO A 74 -9.76 -2.84 -20.11
CA PRO A 74 -11.04 -2.31 -20.62
C PRO A 74 -11.89 -1.57 -19.59
N PHE A 75 -11.58 -1.68 -18.29
CA PHE A 75 -12.20 -0.92 -17.20
C PHE A 75 -11.11 -0.26 -16.36
N SER A 76 -11.42 0.91 -15.80
CA SER A 76 -10.50 1.64 -14.96
C SER A 76 -10.40 1.02 -13.56
N ARG A 77 -9.34 1.37 -12.82
CA ARG A 77 -9.17 0.90 -11.45
C ARG A 77 -10.20 1.53 -10.52
N SER A 78 -10.55 2.79 -10.76
CA SER A 78 -11.60 3.49 -10.01
C SER A 78 -12.94 2.75 -10.17
N ASP A 79 -13.31 2.36 -11.38
CA ASP A 79 -14.51 1.54 -11.64
C ASP A 79 -14.46 0.19 -10.92
N PHE A 80 -13.34 -0.53 -11.04
CA PHE A 80 -13.17 -1.82 -10.36
C PHE A 80 -13.30 -1.68 -8.84
N SER A 81 -12.67 -0.66 -8.25
CA SER A 81 -12.73 -0.43 -6.81
C SER A 81 -14.16 -0.13 -6.33
N ASN A 82 -14.91 0.65 -7.10
CA ASN A 82 -16.32 0.95 -6.82
C ASN A 82 -17.15 -0.33 -6.81
N ILE A 83 -16.99 -1.21 -7.80
CA ILE A 83 -17.71 -2.49 -7.87
C ILE A 83 -17.36 -3.36 -6.66
N VAL A 84 -16.08 -3.47 -6.30
CA VAL A 84 -15.63 -4.30 -5.16
C VAL A 84 -16.16 -3.78 -3.83
N VAL A 85 -16.14 -2.45 -3.61
CA VAL A 85 -16.67 -1.83 -2.40
C VAL A 85 -18.19 -2.05 -2.28
N GLN A 86 -18.92 -1.91 -3.39
CA GLN A 86 -20.37 -2.21 -3.44
C GLN A 86 -20.64 -3.69 -3.16
N GLY A 87 -19.87 -4.60 -3.75
CA GLY A 87 -20.01 -6.04 -3.54
C GLY A 87 -19.76 -6.47 -2.08
N LYS A 88 -19.04 -5.65 -1.30
CA LYS A 88 -18.85 -5.83 0.14
C LYS A 88 -19.90 -5.12 1.01
N TYR A 89 -20.95 -4.56 0.40
CA TYR A 89 -21.99 -3.76 1.07
C TYR A 89 -21.44 -2.56 1.84
N LEU A 90 -20.32 -2.00 1.38
CA LEU A 90 -19.69 -0.82 1.98
C LEU A 90 -20.22 0.46 1.33
N LYS A 91 -20.15 1.57 2.07
CA LYS A 91 -20.59 2.89 1.58
C LYS A 91 -19.68 3.35 0.44
N THR A 92 -20.29 3.70 -0.69
CA THR A 92 -19.62 4.23 -1.89
C THR A 92 -19.68 5.75 -2.02
N VAL A 93 -20.22 6.44 -1.03
CA VAL A 93 -20.29 7.90 -1.06
C VAL A 93 -18.88 8.45 -0.83
N ILE A 94 -18.31 9.03 -1.89
CA ILE A 94 -17.07 9.79 -1.86
C ILE A 94 -17.37 11.28 -1.72
N ALA A 95 -16.41 12.04 -1.19
CA ALA A 95 -16.52 13.49 -1.13
C ALA A 95 -16.51 14.09 -2.54
N PHE A 96 -17.20 15.22 -2.72
CA PHE A 96 -17.17 15.97 -3.97
C PHE A 96 -15.78 16.61 -4.16
N GLY A 97 -15.20 16.46 -5.35
CA GLY A 97 -13.86 16.96 -5.67
C GLY A 97 -13.37 16.47 -7.03
N SER A 98 -12.19 16.95 -7.45
CA SER A 98 -11.49 16.46 -8.65
C SER A 98 -10.22 15.74 -8.23
N ASN A 99 -9.98 14.57 -8.82
CA ASN A 99 -8.70 13.86 -8.72
C ASN A 99 -7.74 14.25 -9.85
N GLU A 100 -8.16 15.13 -10.77
CA GLU A 100 -7.31 15.61 -11.85
C GLU A 100 -6.39 16.74 -11.37
N ILE A 101 -5.11 16.65 -11.74
CA ILE A 101 -4.15 17.72 -11.53
C ILE A 101 -4.51 18.86 -12.48
N LEU A 102 -4.96 19.98 -11.92
CA LEU A 102 -5.21 21.20 -12.68
C LEU A 102 -3.87 21.82 -13.07
N ILE A 103 -3.70 22.10 -14.36
CA ILE A 103 -2.59 22.91 -14.86
C ILE A 103 -2.73 24.31 -14.23
N THR A 104 -1.61 24.88 -13.77
CA THR A 104 -1.55 26.25 -13.24
C THR A 104 -2.24 27.24 -14.18
N GLY A 105 -3.21 27.99 -13.66
CA GLY A 105 -4.03 28.96 -14.39
C GLY A 105 -5.44 28.48 -14.76
N PHE A 106 -5.76 27.20 -14.56
CA PHE A 106 -7.11 26.67 -14.75
C PHE A 106 -7.82 26.45 -13.42
N TYR A 107 -9.12 26.76 -13.38
CA TYR A 107 -9.99 26.57 -12.23
C TYR A 107 -11.17 25.65 -12.60
N ILE A 108 -11.63 24.87 -11.63
CA ILE A 108 -12.83 24.04 -11.78
C ILE A 108 -14.04 24.98 -11.85
N ARG A 109 -14.87 24.82 -12.90
CA ARG A 109 -16.17 25.48 -13.02
C ARG A 109 -17.26 24.42 -13.10
N ASN A 110 -18.38 24.66 -12.43
CA ASN A 110 -19.57 23.84 -12.63
C ASN A 110 -20.07 24.03 -14.07
N SER A 111 -20.41 22.93 -14.75
CA SER A 111 -21.08 22.95 -16.05
C SER A 111 -22.51 22.45 -15.92
N ILE A 112 -23.43 23.07 -16.68
CA ILE A 112 -24.83 22.66 -16.72
C ILE A 112 -24.99 21.27 -17.38
N PHE A 113 -24.08 20.93 -18.29
CA PHE A 113 -24.08 19.66 -19.00
C PHE A 113 -22.87 18.82 -18.61
N PRO A 114 -23.01 17.48 -18.51
CA PRO A 114 -21.89 16.60 -18.28
C PRO A 114 -20.91 16.71 -19.44
N ASN A 115 -19.65 17.02 -19.13
CA ASN A 115 -18.61 17.04 -20.14
C ASN A 115 -18.18 15.60 -20.45
N LYS A 116 -17.90 15.29 -21.71
CA LYS A 116 -17.41 13.95 -22.06
C LYS A 116 -16.03 13.77 -21.42
N LYS A 117 -15.83 12.67 -20.67
CA LYS A 117 -14.48 12.29 -20.21
C LYS A 117 -13.54 12.28 -21.42
N ARG A 118 -12.44 13.04 -21.34
CA ARG A 118 -11.35 12.90 -22.31
C ARG A 118 -10.77 11.49 -22.11
N LYS A 119 -10.74 10.71 -23.19
CA LYS A 119 -10.08 9.40 -23.22
C LYS A 119 -8.60 9.55 -23.46
#